data_AF-A0A955HB72-F1
#
_entry.id   AF-A0A955HB72-F1
#
_cell.length_a   1.000
_cell.length_b   1.000
_cell.length_c   1.000
_cell.angle_alpha   90.00
_cell.angle_beta   90.00
_cell.angle_gamma   90.00
#
_symmetry.space_group_name_H-M   'P 1'
#
loop_
_entity.id
_entity.type
_entity.pdbx_description
1 polymer ?
#
loop_
_entity_poly.entity_id
_entity_poly.type
_entity_poly.pdbx_seq_one_letter_code
_entity_poly.pdbx_strand_id
1 'polypeptide(L)'
;MLNIVSAWVATDWTGVLVQLFFAYTIILMLLDKQKPPVQTCVLTGAALIILSGGGSFNSSATAVIGVLNGLLWLILGYQRYHQANKLFD
;
A
#
# COMPACT_ATOMS: atom_id res chain seq x y z
N MET A 1 14.13 19.76 28.53
CA MET A 1 14.10 18.45 27.85
C MET A 1 12.66 17.96 27.71
N LEU A 2 11.82 18.76 27.05
CA LEU A 2 10.39 18.51 26.91
C LEU A 2 10.11 18.26 25.42
N ASN A 3 9.26 17.28 25.12
CA ASN A 3 8.59 17.06 23.81
C ASN A 3 9.28 16.25 22.70
N ILE A 4 10.24 15.36 22.99
CA ILE A 4 10.63 14.35 21.98
C ILE A 4 9.67 13.15 22.01
N VAL A 5 9.15 12.77 23.17
CA VAL A 5 8.27 11.58 23.30
C VAL A 5 6.84 11.87 22.81
N SER A 6 6.34 13.10 22.97
CA SER A 6 4.98 13.49 22.53
C SER A 6 4.87 13.73 21.02
N ALA A 7 6.00 13.90 20.30
CA ALA A 7 6.01 14.05 18.85
C ALA A 7 5.77 12.71 18.11
N TRP A 8 5.94 11.56 18.77
CA TRP A 8 5.69 10.23 18.18
C TRP A 8 4.21 9.85 18.14
N VAL A 9 3.32 10.64 18.76
CA VAL A 9 1.89 10.35 18.85
C VAL A 9 1.06 11.59 18.46
N ALA A 10 1.45 12.28 17.39
CA ALA A 10 0.44 12.95 16.59
C ALA A 10 -0.28 11.84 15.83
N THR A 11 -1.36 11.29 16.41
CA THR A 11 -2.08 10.16 15.82
C THR A 11 -2.65 10.57 14.47
N ASP A 12 -1.97 10.17 13.40
CA ASP A 12 -2.36 10.40 12.02
C ASP A 12 -3.50 9.44 11.65
N TRP A 13 -4.68 9.70 12.20
CA TRP A 13 -5.88 8.87 12.02
C TRP A 13 -6.24 8.72 10.54
N THR A 14 -6.04 9.77 9.74
CA THR A 14 -6.25 9.74 8.29
C THR A 14 -5.28 8.78 7.62
N GLY A 15 -3.98 8.87 7.93
CA GLY A 15 -2.98 7.94 7.43
C GLY A 15 -3.27 6.49 7.80
N VAL A 16 -3.65 6.24 9.05
CA VAL A 16 -4.00 4.89 9.53
C VAL A 16 -5.21 4.34 8.77
N LEU A 17 -6.28 5.13 8.59
CA LEU A 17 -7.47 4.69 7.86
C LEU A 17 -7.18 4.38 6.39
N VAL A 18 -6.34 5.20 5.73
CA VAL A 18 -5.91 4.95 4.35
C VAL A 18 -5.15 3.62 4.26
N GLN A 19 -4.22 3.36 5.18
CA GLN A 19 -3.47 2.10 5.18
C GLN A 19 -4.35 0.88 5.47
N LEU A 20 -5.32 1.00 6.38
CA LEU A 20 -6.29 -0.06 6.65
C LEU A 20 -7.18 -0.33 5.44
N PHE A 21 -7.63 0.70 4.73
CA PHE A 21 -8.40 0.55 3.50
C PHE A 21 -7.61 -0.20 2.42
N PHE A 22 -6.36 0.19 2.17
CA PHE A 22 -5.53 -0.48 1.15
C PHE A 22 -5.18 -1.91 1.54
N ALA A 23 -4.90 -2.18 2.82
CA ALA A 23 -4.67 -3.54 3.31
C ALA A 23 -5.92 -4.42 3.13
N TYR A 24 -7.09 -3.92 3.53
CA TYR A 24 -8.36 -4.62 3.34
C TYR A 24 -8.66 -4.90 1.87
N THR A 25 -8.43 -3.91 1.00
CA THR A 25 -8.64 -4.04 -0.45
C THR A 25 -7.73 -5.09 -1.07
N ILE A 26 -6.45 -5.16 -0.65
CA ILE A 26 -5.52 -6.22 -1.07
C ILE A 26 -6.05 -7.61 -0.68
N ILE A 27 -6.56 -7.75 0.55
CA ILE A 27 -7.07 -9.03 1.05
C ILE A 27 -8.27 -9.47 0.23
N LEU A 28 -9.22 -8.57 -0.04
CA LEU A 28 -10.36 -8.86 -0.91
C LEU A 28 -9.92 -9.29 -2.31
N MET A 29 -8.94 -8.59 -2.90
CA MET A 29 -8.45 -8.88 -4.24
C MET A 29 -7.63 -10.18 -4.34
N LEU A 30 -7.05 -10.64 -3.22
CA LEU A 30 -6.44 -11.96 -3.13
C LEU A 30 -7.48 -13.07 -3.03
N LEU A 31 -8.61 -12.81 -2.36
CA LEU A 31 -9.69 -13.79 -2.15
C LEU A 31 -10.67 -13.87 -3.33
N ASP A 32 -10.81 -12.81 -4.12
CA ASP A 32 -11.70 -12.79 -5.27
C ASP A 32 -11.06 -13.47 -6.51
N LYS A 33 -11.86 -14.24 -7.25
CA LYS A 33 -11.46 -14.85 -8.52
C LYS A 33 -11.32 -13.80 -9.62
N GLN A 34 -12.07 -12.69 -9.54
CA GLN A 34 -11.87 -11.52 -10.39
C GLN A 34 -10.72 -10.67 -9.85
N LYS A 35 -9.51 -11.22 -9.92
CA LYS A 35 -8.35 -10.49 -9.42
C LYS A 35 -8.19 -9.16 -10.22
N PRO A 36 -7.61 -8.11 -9.63
CA PRO A 36 -7.49 -6.80 -10.27
C PRO A 36 -6.66 -6.83 -11.56
N PRO A 37 -6.91 -5.91 -12.51
CA PRO A 37 -6.03 -5.66 -13.65
C PRO A 37 -4.61 -5.30 -13.19
N VAL A 38 -3.60 -5.73 -13.95
CA VAL A 38 -2.18 -5.43 -13.65
C VAL A 38 -1.96 -3.92 -13.48
N GLN A 39 -2.57 -3.12 -14.34
CA GLN A 39 -2.46 -1.66 -14.31
C GLN A 39 -2.94 -1.07 -12.99
N THR A 40 -4.08 -1.54 -12.46
CA THR A 40 -4.61 -1.10 -11.15
C THR A 40 -3.62 -1.42 -10.04
N CYS A 41 -3.01 -2.61 -10.08
CA CYS A 41 -2.04 -3.03 -9.08
C CYS A 41 -0.78 -2.18 -9.08
N VAL A 42 -0.22 -1.93 -10.27
CA VAL A 42 1.01 -1.16 -10.44
C VAL A 42 0.80 0.31 -10.07
N LEU A 43 -0.30 0.92 -10.53
CA LEU A 43 -0.62 2.31 -10.22
C LEU A 43 -0.88 2.51 -8.72
N THR A 44 -1.63 1.59 -8.10
CA THR A 44 -1.91 1.66 -6.66
C THR A 44 -0.64 1.49 -5.83
N GLY A 45 0.20 0.51 -6.19
CA GLY A 45 1.47 0.28 -5.52
C GLY A 45 2.43 1.47 -5.62
N ALA A 46 2.58 2.03 -6.81
CA ALA A 46 3.42 3.21 -7.03
C ALA A 46 2.89 4.45 -6.29
N ALA A 47 1.58 4.69 -6.32
CA ALA A 47 0.96 5.81 -5.62
C ALA A 47 1.18 5.73 -4.10
N LEU A 48 1.01 4.54 -3.51
CA LEU A 48 1.25 4.30 -2.09
C LEU A 48 2.71 4.55 -1.69
N ILE A 49 3.67 4.10 -2.49
CA ILE A 49 5.10 4.33 -2.22
C ILE A 49 5.44 5.81 -2.31
N ILE A 50 4.93 6.53 -3.31
CA ILE A 50 5.18 7.97 -3.48
C ILE A 50 4.55 8.78 -2.35
N LEU A 51 3.29 8.50 -2.01
CA LEU A 51 2.58 9.17 -0.91
C LEU A 51 3.31 8.95 0.42
N SER A 52 3.81 7.74 0.65
CA SER A 52 4.47 7.36 1.89
C SER A 52 5.92 7.84 1.99
N GLY A 53 6.69 7.73 0.90
CA GLY A 53 8.08 8.17 0.83
C GLY A 53 8.25 9.67 0.65
N GLY A 54 7.23 10.37 0.11
CA GLY A 54 7.22 11.82 -0.11
C GLY A 54 6.91 12.65 1.14
N GLY A 55 6.71 12.02 2.30
CA GLY A 55 6.44 12.72 3.56
C GLY A 55 4.99 13.19 3.74
N SER A 56 4.03 12.57 3.05
CA SER A 56 2.61 12.99 3.10
C SER A 56 1.90 12.60 4.41
N PHE A 57 2.53 11.77 5.25
CA PHE A 57 1.99 11.33 6.53
C PHE A 57 2.72 12.01 7.69
N ASN A 58 1.95 12.42 8.70
CA ASN A 58 2.49 13.06 9.90
C ASN A 58 3.18 12.06 10.84
N SER A 59 2.88 10.76 10.70
CA SER A 59 3.53 9.69 11.45
C SER A 59 4.48 8.87 10.57
N SER A 60 5.70 8.67 11.08
CA SER A 60 6.71 7.80 10.47
C SER A 60 6.25 6.34 10.40
N ALA A 61 5.44 5.89 11.37
CA ALA A 61 4.88 4.54 11.38
C ALA A 61 3.90 4.33 10.21
N THR A 62 3.01 5.28 9.94
CA THR A 62 2.07 5.21 8.80
C THR A 62 2.77 5.28 7.45
N ALA A 63 3.87 6.05 7.36
CA ALA A 63 4.70 6.08 6.16
C ALA A 63 5.36 4.74 5.88
N VAL A 64 5.97 4.08 6.89
CA VAL A 64 6.58 2.75 6.71
C VAL A 64 5.54 1.73 6.28
N ILE A 65 4.36 1.71 6.92
CA ILE A 65 3.27 0.80 6.57
C ILE A 65 2.78 1.06 5.14
N GLY A 66 2.72 2.32 4.70
CA GLY A 66 2.31 2.67 3.35
C GLY A 66 3.27 2.23 2.26
N VAL A 67 4.58 2.25 2.52
CA VAL A 67 5.56 1.66 1.62
C VAL A 67 5.38 0.14 1.55
N LEU A 68 5.16 -0.54 2.67
CA LEU A 68 4.92 -1.99 2.70
C LEU A 68 3.64 -2.37 1.94
N ASN A 69 2.55 -1.64 2.15
CA ASN A 69 1.30 -1.84 1.39
C ASN A 69 1.53 -1.61 -0.12
N GLY A 70 2.25 -0.56 -0.49
CA GLY A 70 2.57 -0.29 -1.89
C GLY A 70 3.38 -1.40 -2.55
N LEU A 71 4.37 -1.96 -1.84
CA LEU A 71 5.14 -3.11 -2.31
C LEU A 71 4.28 -4.37 -2.49
N LEU A 72 3.35 -4.65 -1.56
CA LEU A 72 2.43 -5.78 -1.69
C LEU A 72 1.54 -5.65 -2.92
N TRP A 73 1.07 -4.44 -3.23
CA TRP A 73 0.31 -4.15 -4.45
C TRP A 73 1.14 -4.37 -5.72
N LEU A 74 2.41 -3.97 -5.72
CA LEU A 74 3.32 -4.23 -6.84
C LEU A 74 3.59 -5.73 -7.05
N ILE A 75 3.80 -6.48 -5.97
CA ILE A 75 4.00 -7.93 -6.03
C ILE A 75 2.76 -8.61 -6.61
N LEU A 76 1.56 -8.19 -6.21
CA LEU A 76 0.30 -8.72 -6.74
C LEU A 76 0.15 -8.41 -8.24
N GLY A 77 0.56 -7.20 -8.67
CA GLY A 77 0.64 -6.83 -10.08
C GLY A 77 1.62 -7.69 -10.88
N TYR A 78 2.80 -7.97 -10.32
CA TYR A 78 3.79 -8.84 -10.94
C TYR A 78 3.31 -10.29 -11.07
N GLN A 79 2.70 -10.84 -10.02
CA GLN A 79 2.09 -12.18 -10.07
C GLN A 79 1.01 -12.26 -11.15
N ARG A 80 0.24 -11.18 -11.34
CA ARG A 80 -0.77 -11.09 -12.40
C ARG A 80 -0.17 -11.04 -13.79
N TYR A 81 0.88 -10.26 -13.99
CA TYR A 81 1.59 -10.18 -15.26
C TYR A 81 2.12 -11.57 -15.67
N HIS A 82 2.74 -12.29 -14.74
CA HIS A 82 3.26 -13.63 -15.01
C HIS A 82 2.13 -14.65 -15.31
N GLN A 83 0.99 -14.57 -14.61
CA GLN A 83 -0.17 -15.43 -14.89
C GLN A 83 -0.79 -15.14 -16.25
N ALA A 84 -0.85 -13.88 -16.66
CA ALA A 84 -1.34 -13.49 -17.97
C ALA A 84 -0.45 -14.05 -19.08
N ASN A 85 0.88 -13.95 -18.95
CA ASN A 85 1.82 -14.51 -19.93
C ASN A 85 1.65 -16.02 -20.11
N LYS A 86 1.47 -16.78 -19.03
CA LYS A 86 1.25 -18.24 -19.10
C LYS A 86 -0.03 -18.67 -19.83
N LEU A 87 -0.96 -17.74 -20.07
CA LEU A 87 -2.20 -18.01 -20.80
C LEU A 87 -2.05 -17.81 -22.32
N PHE A 88 -0.96 -17.17 -22.75
CA PHE A 88 -0.65 -16.91 -24.16
C PHE A 88 0.48 -17.79 -24.72
N ASP A 89 1.16 -18.56 -23.86
CA ASP A 89 2.08 -19.66 -24.23
C ASP A 89 1.31 -20.99 -24.34
#